data_AF-A0A5N7MFV7-F1
#
_entry.id   AF-A0A5N7MFV7-F1
#
_cell.length_a   1.000
_cell.length_b   1.000
_cell.length_c   1.000
_cell.angle_alpha   90.00
_cell.angle_beta   90.00
_cell.angle_gamma   90.00
#
_symmetry.space_group_name_H-M   'P 1'
#
loop_
_entity.id
_entity.type
_entity.pdbx_description
1 polymer ?
#
loop_
_entity_poly.entity_id
_entity_poly.type
_entity_poly.pdbx_seq_one_letter_code
_entity_poly.pdbx_strand_id
1 'polypeptide(L)'
;MGLPKGFPMKASPRLSTAGSRKVSPALHQAQQIARKYSEIEPVSKQVAVTVARLAATPMRLTSADKDMLNFLFARSKSIDWTDLSSPPIVWPSNREICIETGLSLATVKRCLRRLAERGLITFCDSADGKRHGHRCPETKRILRAYGINLAPIAVRLAELKELHRAAHEEKVFSKQYRREITRARRSIRMTIDAGLEYQLEGPWVEFLEALSLITDGMRTASMDLAELREIYSALVSLKERVDNAFLRASHQHNMNPQRGSK
;
A
#
# COMPACT_ATOMS: atom_id res chain seq x y z
N MET A 1 -9.24 -57.89 42.15
CA MET A 1 -8.36 -57.59 41.00
C MET A 1 -8.25 -56.07 40.88
N GLY A 2 -7.16 -55.49 41.37
CA GLY A 2 -6.92 -54.04 41.35
C GLY A 2 -6.16 -53.62 40.09
N LEU A 3 -6.62 -52.54 39.45
CA LEU A 3 -5.98 -51.92 38.29
C LEU A 3 -4.57 -51.43 38.63
N PRO A 4 -3.56 -51.59 37.75
CA PRO A 4 -2.21 -51.13 38.01
C PRO A 4 -2.11 -49.59 37.98
N LYS A 5 -1.39 -49.05 38.98
CA LYS A 5 -1.08 -47.62 39.15
C LYS A 5 -0.27 -47.10 37.95
N GLY A 6 -0.69 -45.94 37.43
CA GLY A 6 -0.10 -45.30 36.26
C GLY A 6 1.39 -44.99 36.40
N PHE A 7 2.10 -45.15 35.28
CA PHE A 7 3.48 -44.69 35.13
C PHE A 7 3.54 -43.16 35.29
N PRO A 8 4.49 -42.61 36.06
CA PRO A 8 4.65 -41.17 36.12
C PRO A 8 5.11 -40.64 34.75
N MET A 9 4.27 -39.81 34.12
CA MET A 9 4.67 -39.03 32.96
C MET A 9 5.85 -38.15 33.36
N LYS A 10 7.06 -38.51 32.92
CA LYS A 10 8.20 -37.60 32.96
C LYS A 10 7.80 -36.35 32.20
N ALA A 11 7.90 -35.19 32.87
CA ALA A 11 7.71 -33.91 32.22
C ALA A 11 8.61 -33.84 30.97
N SER A 12 7.99 -33.66 29.80
CA SER A 12 8.72 -33.45 28.55
C SER A 12 9.72 -32.31 28.74
N PRO A 13 10.99 -32.48 28.36
CA PRO A 13 11.97 -31.41 28.52
C PRO A 13 11.50 -30.21 27.70
N ARG A 14 11.35 -29.05 28.35
CA ARG A 14 11.18 -27.78 27.63
C ARG A 14 12.45 -27.54 26.83
N LEU A 15 12.42 -27.88 25.54
CA LEU A 15 13.47 -27.51 24.60
C LEU A 15 13.68 -26.00 24.69
N SER A 16 14.89 -25.60 25.10
CA SER A 16 15.24 -24.19 25.21
C SER A 16 15.29 -23.58 23.80
N THR A 17 14.29 -22.79 23.44
CA THR A 17 14.27 -22.03 22.17
C THR A 17 15.13 -20.77 22.23
N ALA A 18 16.13 -20.71 23.13
CA ALA A 18 16.94 -19.53 23.37
C ALA A 18 17.91 -19.32 22.19
N GLY A 19 17.45 -18.62 21.16
CA GLY A 19 18.23 -18.29 19.96
C GLY A 19 17.49 -18.51 18.64
N SER A 20 16.47 -19.37 18.61
CA SER A 20 15.72 -19.68 17.39
C SER A 20 14.66 -18.60 17.07
N ARG A 21 14.48 -18.28 15.79
CA ARG A 21 13.43 -17.34 15.36
C ARG A 21 12.06 -17.95 15.60
N LYS A 22 11.17 -17.21 16.28
CA LYS A 22 9.76 -17.61 16.42
C LYS A 22 9.11 -17.67 15.04
N VAL A 23 8.53 -18.82 14.70
CA VAL A 23 7.77 -19.01 13.46
C VAL A 23 6.41 -18.33 13.61
N SER A 24 6.11 -17.36 12.76
CA SER A 24 4.78 -16.76 12.63
C SER A 24 4.12 -17.20 11.32
N PRO A 25 2.78 -17.17 11.19
CA PRO A 25 2.10 -17.52 9.94
C PRO A 25 2.62 -16.71 8.74
N ALA A 26 2.81 -15.40 8.90
CA ALA A 26 3.35 -14.54 7.84
C ALA A 26 4.78 -14.92 7.45
N LEU A 27 5.63 -15.26 8.43
CA LEU A 27 6.98 -15.72 8.14
C LEU A 27 6.98 -17.07 7.41
N HIS A 28 6.11 -18.00 7.83
CA HIS A 28 5.96 -19.28 7.15
C HIS A 28 5.51 -19.10 5.70
N GLN A 29 4.52 -18.21 5.46
CA GLN A 29 4.08 -17.86 4.12
C GLN A 29 5.22 -17.28 3.28
N ALA A 30 6.00 -16.34 3.82
CA ALA A 30 7.16 -15.77 3.13
C ALA A 30 8.23 -16.83 2.79
N GLN A 31 8.42 -17.84 3.64
CA GLN A 31 9.27 -19.00 3.34
C GLN A 31 8.72 -19.84 2.19
N GLN A 32 7.42 -20.14 2.17
CA GLN A 32 6.80 -20.90 1.08
C GLN A 32 6.89 -20.15 -0.26
N ILE A 33 6.68 -18.83 -0.25
CA ILE A 33 6.85 -17.98 -1.43
C ILE A 33 8.29 -18.06 -1.93
N ALA A 34 9.29 -17.92 -1.04
CA ALA A 34 10.70 -17.98 -1.44
C ALA A 34 11.12 -19.32 -2.05
N ARG A 35 10.46 -20.43 -1.72
CA ARG A 35 10.75 -21.76 -2.30
C ARG A 35 10.43 -21.84 -3.80
N LYS A 36 9.49 -21.02 -4.27
CA LYS A 36 9.10 -20.96 -5.70
C LYS A 36 10.08 -20.15 -6.55
N TYR A 37 11.21 -19.70 -5.99
CA TYR A 37 12.17 -18.87 -6.74
C TYR A 37 12.76 -19.59 -7.95
N SER A 38 12.94 -20.91 -7.89
CA SER A 38 13.40 -21.68 -9.05
C SER A 38 12.36 -21.87 -10.15
N GLU A 39 11.10 -21.49 -9.89
CA GLU A 39 9.95 -21.68 -10.79
C GLU A 39 9.57 -20.41 -11.56
N ILE A 40 10.22 -19.27 -11.28
CA ILE A 40 9.90 -17.99 -11.93
C ILE A 40 10.84 -17.70 -13.08
N GLU A 41 10.45 -16.75 -13.94
CA GLU A 41 11.37 -16.16 -14.90
C GLU A 41 12.47 -15.33 -14.20
N PRO A 42 13.72 -15.34 -14.71
CA PRO A 42 14.80 -14.52 -14.18
C PRO A 42 14.42 -13.03 -14.14
N VAL A 43 14.68 -12.37 -13.02
CA VAL A 43 14.36 -10.95 -12.83
C VAL A 43 15.67 -10.18 -12.67
N SER A 44 15.82 -9.03 -13.34
CA SER A 44 16.99 -8.19 -13.09
C SER A 44 16.92 -7.54 -11.70
N LYS A 45 18.08 -7.36 -11.07
CA LYS A 45 18.17 -6.64 -9.78
C LYS A 45 17.49 -5.27 -9.83
N GLN A 46 17.67 -4.51 -10.91
CA GLN A 46 17.07 -3.19 -11.08
C GLN A 46 15.53 -3.23 -11.10
N VAL A 47 14.95 -4.25 -11.74
CA VAL A 47 13.51 -4.45 -11.77
C VAL A 47 12.99 -4.78 -10.37
N ALA A 48 13.66 -5.68 -9.63
CA ALA A 48 13.28 -6.01 -8.27
C ALA A 48 13.37 -4.81 -7.31
N VAL A 49 14.45 -4.01 -7.40
CA VAL A 49 14.60 -2.76 -6.62
C VAL A 49 13.47 -1.78 -6.93
N THR A 50 13.19 -1.58 -8.21
CA THR A 50 12.13 -0.66 -8.65
C THR A 50 10.77 -1.09 -8.12
N VAL A 51 10.41 -2.38 -8.25
CA VAL A 51 9.13 -2.88 -7.78
C VAL A 51 9.00 -2.80 -6.26
N ALA A 52 10.04 -3.16 -5.51
CA ALA A 52 10.03 -3.02 -4.04
C ALA A 52 9.85 -1.55 -3.61
N ARG A 53 10.46 -0.60 -4.32
CA ARG A 53 10.28 0.84 -4.08
C ARG A 53 8.86 1.30 -4.39
N LEU A 54 8.31 0.90 -5.54
CA LEU A 54 6.97 1.28 -5.98
C LEU A 54 5.87 0.72 -5.05
N ALA A 55 6.06 -0.50 -4.55
CA ALA A 55 5.17 -1.14 -3.59
C ALA A 55 5.29 -0.59 -2.16
N ALA A 56 6.33 0.21 -1.86
CA ALA A 56 6.61 0.64 -0.49
C ALA A 56 5.47 1.48 0.13
N THR A 57 4.86 2.36 -0.64
CA THR A 57 3.73 3.19 -0.18
C THR A 57 2.46 2.37 0.07
N PRO A 58 1.93 1.60 -0.90
CA PRO A 58 0.72 0.81 -0.65
C PRO A 58 0.93 -0.27 0.42
N MET A 59 2.15 -0.79 0.60
CA MET A 59 2.48 -1.72 1.70
C MET A 59 2.72 -1.02 3.05
N ARG A 60 2.60 0.32 3.12
CA ARG A 60 2.79 1.14 4.32
C ARG A 60 4.17 0.94 4.96
N LEU A 61 5.22 0.86 4.14
CA LEU A 61 6.59 0.77 4.63
C LEU A 61 7.06 2.11 5.19
N THR A 62 7.69 2.07 6.36
CA THR A 62 8.31 3.24 6.98
C THR A 62 9.60 3.65 6.25
N SER A 63 10.14 4.84 6.54
CA SER A 63 11.47 5.25 6.03
C SER A 63 12.54 4.23 6.39
N ALA A 64 12.60 3.81 7.66
CA ALA A 64 13.55 2.81 8.12
C ALA A 64 13.41 1.45 7.42
N ASP A 65 12.20 1.04 7.04
CA ASP A 65 11.99 -0.20 6.26
C ASP A 65 12.54 -0.05 4.83
N LYS A 66 12.38 1.13 4.21
CA LYS A 66 12.92 1.44 2.88
C LYS A 66 14.45 1.48 2.90
N ASP A 67 15.04 2.10 3.92
CA ASP A 67 16.50 2.16 4.09
C ASP A 67 17.08 0.76 4.31
N MET A 68 16.41 -0.06 5.11
CA MET A 68 16.76 -1.47 5.29
C MET A 68 16.73 -2.23 3.96
N LEU A 69 15.67 -2.09 3.15
CA LEU A 69 15.61 -2.73 1.83
C LEU A 69 16.73 -2.25 0.91
N ASN A 70 16.98 -0.94 0.83
CA ASN A 70 18.06 -0.37 0.03
C ASN A 70 19.43 -0.96 0.43
N PHE A 71 19.69 -1.05 1.73
CA PHE A 71 20.89 -1.68 2.27
C PHE A 71 21.00 -3.15 1.84
N LEU A 72 19.93 -3.95 1.99
CA LEU A 72 19.94 -5.36 1.61
C LEU A 72 20.14 -5.56 0.11
N PHE A 73 19.48 -4.75 -0.73
CA PHE A 73 19.70 -4.76 -2.17
C PHE A 73 21.16 -4.41 -2.51
N ALA A 74 21.76 -3.43 -1.84
CA ALA A 74 23.17 -3.09 -2.03
C ALA A 74 24.13 -4.25 -1.69
N ARG A 75 23.75 -5.16 -0.78
CA ARG A 75 24.53 -6.35 -0.42
C ARG A 75 24.33 -7.56 -1.35
N SER A 76 23.37 -7.50 -2.29
CA SER A 76 23.17 -8.51 -3.33
C SER A 76 23.90 -8.14 -4.63
N LYS A 77 24.27 -9.14 -5.44
CA LYS A 77 24.87 -8.96 -6.77
C LYS A 77 23.83 -9.17 -7.87
N SER A 78 24.04 -8.60 -9.05
CA SER A 78 23.10 -8.77 -10.18
C SER A 78 22.86 -10.25 -10.52
N ILE A 79 23.89 -11.09 -10.46
CA ILE A 79 23.78 -12.53 -10.73
C ILE A 79 22.86 -13.27 -9.75
N ASP A 80 22.72 -12.78 -8.52
CA ASP A 80 21.85 -13.39 -7.51
C ASP A 80 20.36 -13.31 -7.87
N TRP A 81 20.01 -12.44 -8.81
CA TRP A 81 18.63 -12.22 -9.25
C TRP A 81 18.29 -12.96 -10.55
N THR A 82 19.32 -13.34 -11.31
CA THR A 82 19.18 -14.03 -12.59
C THR A 82 19.49 -15.53 -12.51
N ASP A 83 20.25 -15.96 -11.51
CA ASP A 83 20.58 -17.37 -11.27
C ASP A 83 19.50 -18.05 -10.42
N LEU A 84 18.56 -18.73 -11.07
CA LEU A 84 17.43 -19.39 -10.41
C LEU A 84 17.82 -20.61 -9.56
N SER A 85 19.05 -21.11 -9.72
CA SER A 85 19.55 -22.24 -8.92
C SER A 85 19.86 -21.86 -7.47
N SER A 86 20.06 -20.55 -7.20
CA SER A 86 20.30 -20.04 -5.85
C SER A 86 19.54 -18.73 -5.62
N PRO A 87 18.69 -18.65 -4.58
CA PRO A 87 17.97 -17.42 -4.27
C PRO A 87 18.91 -16.26 -3.88
N PRO A 88 18.47 -15.00 -4.04
CA PRO A 88 19.22 -13.81 -3.62
C PRO A 88 19.24 -13.69 -2.09
N ILE A 89 20.17 -14.41 -1.48
CA ILE A 89 20.41 -14.38 -0.04
C ILE A 89 21.59 -13.46 0.26
N VAL A 90 21.41 -12.56 1.23
CA VAL A 90 22.46 -11.69 1.78
C VAL A 90 22.65 -11.99 3.26
N TRP A 91 23.88 -11.91 3.75
CA TRP A 91 24.21 -12.32 5.13
C TRP A 91 24.91 -11.24 5.97
N PRO A 92 24.49 -9.96 5.93
CA PRO A 92 25.11 -8.93 6.75
C PRO A 92 24.84 -9.19 8.23
N SER A 93 25.83 -8.99 9.09
CA SER A 93 25.64 -9.10 10.55
C SER A 93 24.75 -7.96 11.07
N ASN A 94 24.09 -8.15 12.21
CA ASN A 94 23.31 -7.05 12.80
C ASN A 94 24.19 -5.83 13.12
N ARG A 95 25.46 -6.06 13.49
CA ARG A 95 26.44 -4.99 13.74
C ARG A 95 26.71 -4.18 12.48
N GLU A 96 26.97 -4.84 11.35
CA GLU A 96 27.16 -4.18 10.06
C GLU A 96 25.93 -3.36 9.66
N ILE A 97 24.73 -3.93 9.81
CA ILE A 97 23.49 -3.20 9.50
C ILE A 97 23.39 -1.94 10.37
N CYS A 98 23.65 -2.03 11.67
CA CYS A 98 23.58 -0.87 12.56
C CYS A 98 24.58 0.22 12.17
N ILE A 99 25.83 -0.15 11.84
CA ILE A 99 26.88 0.79 11.44
C ILE A 99 26.48 1.53 10.15
N GLU A 100 26.00 0.78 9.16
CA GLU A 100 25.74 1.32 7.81
C GLU A 100 24.43 2.10 7.71
N THR A 101 23.43 1.72 8.51
CA THR A 101 22.11 2.39 8.51
C THR A 101 21.94 3.42 9.62
N GLY A 102 22.83 3.45 10.61
CA GLY A 102 22.70 4.26 11.82
C GLY A 102 21.56 3.82 12.75
N LEU A 103 20.84 2.74 12.44
CA LEU A 103 19.72 2.25 13.21
C LEU A 103 20.18 1.50 14.47
N SER A 104 19.44 1.66 15.56
CA SER A 104 19.65 0.82 16.76
C SER A 104 19.35 -0.65 16.48
N LEU A 105 19.97 -1.57 17.22
CA LEU A 105 19.75 -3.01 17.09
C LEU A 105 18.26 -3.39 17.23
N ALA A 106 17.53 -2.72 18.12
CA ALA A 106 16.10 -2.93 18.31
C ALA A 106 15.31 -2.53 17.05
N THR A 107 15.65 -1.40 16.43
CA THR A 107 15.03 -0.93 15.18
C THR A 107 15.37 -1.85 14.02
N VAL A 108 16.62 -2.31 13.89
CA VAL A 108 17.02 -3.30 12.87
C VAL A 108 16.18 -4.57 12.98
N LYS A 109 16.09 -5.16 14.17
CA LYS A 109 15.27 -6.36 14.41
C LYS A 109 13.80 -6.13 14.07
N ARG A 110 13.26 -4.96 14.40
CA ARG A 110 11.87 -4.59 14.11
C ARG A 110 11.63 -4.43 12.60
N CYS A 111 12.51 -3.74 11.88
CA CYS A 111 12.40 -3.56 10.42
C CYS A 111 12.46 -4.90 9.70
N LEU A 112 13.44 -5.75 10.02
CA LEU A 112 13.56 -7.09 9.43
C LEU A 112 12.31 -7.95 9.69
N ARG A 113 11.74 -7.88 10.91
CA ARG A 113 10.48 -8.57 11.19
C ARG A 113 9.33 -8.04 10.34
N ARG A 114 9.12 -6.72 10.29
CA ARG A 114 8.05 -6.11 9.48
C ARG A 114 8.19 -6.44 8.00
N LEU A 115 9.39 -6.37 7.44
CA LEU A 115 9.64 -6.73 6.05
C LEU A 115 9.32 -8.20 5.78
N ALA A 116 9.62 -9.10 6.73
CA ALA A 116 9.26 -10.51 6.62
C ALA A 116 7.74 -10.72 6.73
N GLU A 117 7.06 -10.02 7.65
CA GLU A 117 5.60 -10.05 7.80
C GLU A 117 4.87 -9.49 6.57
N ARG A 118 5.48 -8.51 5.89
CA ARG A 118 5.00 -7.99 4.59
C ARG A 118 5.35 -8.92 3.41
N GLY A 119 6.08 -9.99 3.66
CA GLY A 119 6.50 -10.97 2.65
C GLY A 119 7.45 -10.40 1.60
N LEU A 120 8.26 -9.39 1.97
CA LEU A 120 9.31 -8.84 1.11
C LEU A 120 10.66 -9.52 1.36
N ILE A 121 10.85 -10.12 2.52
CA ILE A 121 12.03 -10.94 2.81
C ILE A 121 11.58 -12.22 3.52
N THR A 122 12.47 -13.18 3.58
CA THR A 122 12.40 -14.27 4.57
C THR A 122 13.80 -14.56 5.11
N PHE A 123 13.92 -15.55 5.98
CA PHE A 123 15.21 -15.91 6.57
C PHE A 123 15.57 -17.35 6.25
N CYS A 124 16.84 -17.55 5.88
CA CYS A 124 17.47 -18.85 5.75
C CYS A 124 18.39 -19.04 6.96
N ASP A 125 17.97 -19.84 7.93
CA ASP A 125 18.67 -20.01 9.21
C ASP A 125 19.71 -21.12 9.16
N SER A 126 20.89 -20.85 9.73
CA SER A 126 21.90 -21.88 10.00
C SER A 126 21.63 -22.58 11.33
N ALA A 127 22.27 -23.73 11.54
CA ALA A 127 22.19 -24.46 12.80
C ALA A 127 22.77 -23.67 14.00
N ASP A 128 23.77 -22.81 13.76
CA ASP A 128 24.42 -21.99 14.81
C ASP A 128 23.76 -20.61 15.00
N GLY A 129 22.71 -20.30 14.24
CA GLY A 129 22.00 -19.02 14.29
C GLY A 129 22.77 -17.82 13.74
N LYS A 130 23.96 -18.03 13.14
CA LYS A 130 24.77 -16.98 12.52
C LYS A 130 24.44 -16.81 11.04
N ARG A 131 24.70 -15.61 10.51
CA ARG A 131 24.60 -15.34 9.08
C ARG A 131 25.97 -15.56 8.45
N HIS A 132 26.05 -16.46 7.48
CA HIS A 132 27.27 -16.74 6.76
C HIS A 132 26.95 -17.26 5.36
N GLY A 133 27.85 -17.01 4.40
CA GLY A 133 27.71 -17.48 3.04
C GLY A 133 29.05 -17.59 2.36
N HIS A 134 29.09 -18.42 1.32
CA HIS A 134 30.27 -18.63 0.50
C HIS A 134 29.91 -18.42 -0.97
N ARG A 135 30.75 -17.69 -1.69
CA ARG A 135 30.61 -17.43 -3.11
C ARG A 135 31.77 -18.03 -3.87
N CYS A 136 31.52 -18.50 -5.09
CA CYS A 136 32.57 -18.90 -6.00
C CYS A 136 33.51 -17.69 -6.26
N PRO A 137 34.83 -17.82 -6.09
CA PRO A 137 35.78 -16.72 -6.33
C PRO A 137 35.73 -16.18 -7.76
N GLU A 138 35.52 -17.05 -8.74
CA GLU A 138 35.51 -16.70 -10.16
C GLU A 138 34.14 -16.16 -10.59
N THR A 139 33.10 -17.01 -10.53
CA THR A 139 31.76 -16.68 -11.05
C THR A 139 30.96 -15.75 -10.14
N LYS A 140 31.42 -15.55 -8.89
CA LYS A 140 30.73 -14.79 -7.83
C LYS A 140 29.34 -15.33 -7.43
N ARG A 141 28.90 -16.46 -8.00
CA ARG A 141 27.67 -17.18 -7.64
C ARG A 141 27.69 -17.62 -6.18
N ILE A 142 26.51 -17.69 -5.57
CA ILE A 142 26.34 -18.21 -4.22
C ILE A 142 26.48 -19.74 -4.29
N LEU A 143 27.40 -20.30 -3.50
CA LEU A 143 27.54 -21.76 -3.33
C LEU A 143 26.74 -22.26 -2.11
N ARG A 144 26.67 -21.44 -1.07
CA ARG A 144 25.96 -21.69 0.19
C ARG A 144 25.65 -20.36 0.84
N ALA A 145 24.44 -20.14 1.34
CA ALA A 145 24.13 -18.94 2.10
C ALA A 145 23.04 -19.17 3.16
N TYR A 146 23.30 -18.62 4.35
CA TYR A 146 22.40 -18.53 5.48
C TYR A 146 22.31 -17.07 5.91
N GLY A 147 21.12 -16.50 5.87
CA GLY A 147 20.94 -15.05 5.99
C GLY A 147 19.53 -14.59 5.67
N ILE A 148 19.44 -13.40 5.09
CA ILE A 148 18.20 -12.74 4.68
C ILE A 148 17.97 -13.05 3.20
N ASN A 149 16.86 -13.73 2.92
CA ASN A 149 16.47 -14.15 1.58
C ASN A 149 15.52 -13.11 0.96
N LEU A 150 15.90 -12.54 -0.19
CA LEU A 150 15.15 -11.52 -0.93
C LEU A 150 14.27 -12.11 -2.05
N ALA A 151 14.29 -13.43 -2.25
CA ALA A 151 13.52 -14.13 -3.27
C ALA A 151 12.01 -13.78 -3.28
N PRO A 152 11.33 -13.55 -2.12
CA PRO A 152 9.92 -13.17 -2.14
C PRO A 152 9.59 -11.97 -3.03
N ILE A 153 10.50 -11.01 -3.19
CA ILE A 153 10.30 -9.83 -4.07
C ILE A 153 10.23 -10.25 -5.53
N ALA A 154 11.11 -11.16 -5.97
CA ALA A 154 11.12 -11.65 -7.34
C ALA A 154 9.91 -12.55 -7.61
N VAL A 155 9.55 -13.42 -6.67
CA VAL A 155 8.40 -14.33 -6.83
C VAL A 155 7.08 -13.55 -6.88
N ARG A 156 6.96 -12.47 -6.13
CA ARG A 156 5.75 -11.62 -6.09
C ARG A 156 5.82 -10.43 -7.04
N LEU A 157 6.71 -10.45 -8.03
CA LEU A 157 6.98 -9.27 -8.87
C LEU A 157 5.70 -8.73 -9.53
N ALA A 158 4.88 -9.60 -10.11
CA ALA A 158 3.63 -9.22 -10.76
C ALA A 158 2.62 -8.63 -9.76
N GLU A 159 2.43 -9.30 -8.62
CA GLU A 159 1.54 -8.85 -7.53
C GLU A 159 1.96 -7.47 -7.01
N LEU A 160 3.25 -7.25 -6.77
CA LEU A 160 3.75 -5.97 -6.25
C LEU A 160 3.65 -4.83 -7.29
N LYS A 161 3.82 -5.13 -8.58
CA LYS A 161 3.54 -4.17 -9.66
C LYS A 161 2.06 -3.81 -9.70
N GLU A 162 1.19 -4.80 -9.57
CA GLU A 162 -0.26 -4.59 -9.57
C GLU A 162 -0.71 -3.74 -8.38
N LEU A 163 -0.18 -4.05 -7.20
CA LEU A 163 -0.45 -3.28 -5.98
C LEU A 163 -0.07 -1.80 -6.15
N HIS A 164 1.05 -1.52 -6.81
CA HIS A 164 1.43 -0.14 -7.13
C HIS A 164 0.47 0.49 -8.15
N ARG A 165 0.14 -0.23 -9.22
CA ARG A 165 -0.77 0.25 -10.28
C ARG A 165 -2.13 0.64 -9.70
N ALA A 166 -2.76 -0.26 -8.95
CA ALA A 166 -4.06 -0.03 -8.33
C ALA A 166 -4.03 1.19 -7.38
N ALA A 167 -3.01 1.30 -6.53
CA ALA A 167 -2.87 2.44 -5.62
C ALA A 167 -2.59 3.77 -6.38
N HIS A 168 -1.90 3.71 -7.51
CA HIS A 168 -1.67 4.87 -8.35
C HIS A 168 -2.96 5.34 -9.04
N GLU A 169 -3.70 4.41 -9.65
CA GLU A 169 -4.99 4.68 -10.29
C GLU A 169 -5.99 5.28 -9.29
N GLU A 170 -6.12 4.68 -8.11
CA GLU A 170 -6.98 5.19 -7.04
C GLU A 170 -6.62 6.63 -6.66
N LYS A 171 -5.33 6.93 -6.53
CA LYS A 171 -4.85 8.29 -6.24
C LYS A 171 -5.17 9.27 -7.38
N VAL A 172 -5.02 8.85 -8.63
CA VAL A 172 -5.34 9.67 -9.81
C VAL A 172 -6.83 9.99 -9.85
N PHE A 173 -7.69 8.98 -9.74
CA PHE A 173 -9.14 9.17 -9.72
C PHE A 173 -9.57 10.03 -8.53
N SER A 174 -9.03 9.78 -7.33
CA SER A 174 -9.35 10.59 -6.15
C SER A 174 -8.97 12.05 -6.35
N LYS A 175 -7.86 12.34 -7.04
CA LYS A 175 -7.47 13.72 -7.37
C LYS A 175 -8.41 14.34 -8.41
N GLN A 176 -8.84 13.57 -9.39
CA GLN A 176 -9.81 14.00 -10.41
C GLN A 176 -11.17 14.33 -9.76
N TYR A 177 -11.76 13.42 -8.99
CA TYR A 177 -13.04 13.66 -8.34
C TYR A 177 -13.01 14.88 -7.43
N ARG A 178 -11.96 15.10 -6.63
CA ARG A 178 -11.84 16.33 -5.81
C ARG A 178 -11.89 17.61 -6.65
N ARG A 179 -11.26 17.62 -7.82
CA ARG A 179 -11.32 18.76 -8.75
C ARG A 179 -12.72 18.93 -9.31
N GLU A 180 -13.36 17.85 -9.75
CA GLU A 180 -14.72 17.90 -10.31
C GLU A 180 -15.77 18.29 -9.27
N ILE A 181 -15.66 17.80 -8.03
CA ILE A 181 -16.48 18.22 -6.89
C ILE A 181 -16.34 19.74 -6.69
N THR A 182 -15.12 20.25 -6.69
CA THR A 182 -14.88 21.70 -6.53
C THR A 182 -15.52 22.51 -7.66
N ARG A 183 -15.40 22.04 -8.91
CA ARG A 183 -16.02 22.68 -10.09
C ARG A 183 -17.54 22.65 -10.02
N ALA A 184 -18.12 21.48 -9.77
CA ALA A 184 -19.57 21.29 -9.69
C ALA A 184 -20.17 22.19 -8.60
N ARG A 185 -19.58 22.21 -7.39
CA ARG A 185 -20.02 23.10 -6.30
C ARG A 185 -20.06 24.56 -6.71
N ARG A 186 -18.98 25.07 -7.34
CA ARG A 186 -18.91 26.46 -7.80
C ARG A 186 -19.96 26.74 -8.87
N SER A 187 -20.08 25.86 -9.87
CA SER A 187 -21.07 26.02 -10.94
C SER A 187 -22.50 26.04 -10.40
N ILE A 188 -22.86 25.10 -9.53
CA ILE A 188 -24.19 25.05 -8.90
C ILE A 188 -24.45 26.36 -8.16
N ARG A 189 -23.48 26.80 -7.34
CA ARG A 189 -23.62 28.03 -6.57
C ARG A 189 -23.83 29.26 -7.47
N MET A 190 -23.04 29.38 -8.53
CA MET A 190 -23.18 30.47 -9.51
C MET A 190 -24.56 30.48 -10.19
N THR A 191 -25.07 29.32 -10.60
CA THR A 191 -26.42 29.24 -11.21
C THR A 191 -27.51 29.65 -10.22
N ILE A 192 -27.40 29.22 -8.96
CA ILE A 192 -28.36 29.61 -7.91
C ILE A 192 -28.29 31.11 -7.62
N ASP A 193 -27.08 31.65 -7.44
CA ASP A 193 -26.88 33.08 -7.16
C ASP A 193 -27.43 33.93 -8.32
N ALA A 194 -27.22 33.52 -9.58
CA ALA A 194 -27.81 34.18 -10.74
C ALA A 194 -29.35 34.11 -10.74
N GLY A 195 -29.94 32.97 -10.36
CA GLY A 195 -31.40 32.83 -10.26
C GLY A 195 -32.00 33.79 -9.23
N LEU A 196 -31.30 34.01 -8.11
CA LEU A 196 -31.68 34.98 -7.09
C LEU A 196 -31.47 36.43 -7.55
N GLU A 197 -30.34 36.74 -8.19
CA GLU A 197 -29.99 38.08 -8.68
C GLU A 197 -30.99 38.59 -9.74
N TYR A 198 -31.35 37.74 -10.70
CA TYR A 198 -32.35 38.05 -11.72
C TYR A 198 -33.81 37.89 -11.24
N GLN A 199 -34.03 37.63 -9.95
CA GLN A 199 -35.36 37.45 -9.34
C GLN A 199 -36.22 36.43 -10.09
N LEU A 200 -35.61 35.35 -10.58
CA LEU A 200 -36.30 34.30 -11.30
C LEU A 200 -37.18 33.49 -10.33
N GLU A 201 -38.36 33.05 -10.78
CA GLU A 201 -39.18 32.13 -9.98
C GLU A 201 -38.50 30.74 -9.92
N GLY A 202 -38.25 30.23 -8.70
CA GLY A 202 -37.64 28.92 -8.54
C GLY A 202 -37.28 28.57 -7.09
N PRO A 203 -37.02 27.28 -6.78
CA PRO A 203 -36.69 26.81 -5.44
C PRO A 203 -35.21 27.05 -5.10
N TRP A 204 -34.72 28.28 -5.26
CA TRP A 204 -33.32 28.64 -5.11
C TRP A 204 -32.78 28.39 -3.70
N VAL A 205 -33.58 28.69 -2.67
CA VAL A 205 -33.21 28.49 -1.26
C VAL A 205 -33.09 26.99 -0.95
N GLU A 206 -34.05 26.17 -1.40
CA GLU A 206 -33.99 24.71 -1.23
C GLU A 206 -32.75 24.10 -1.91
N PHE A 207 -32.35 24.63 -3.08
CA PHE A 207 -31.11 24.19 -3.73
C PHE A 207 -29.85 24.60 -2.97
N LEU A 208 -29.84 25.74 -2.28
CA LEU A 208 -28.73 26.12 -1.38
C LEU A 208 -28.63 25.16 -0.20
N GLU A 209 -29.76 24.80 0.41
CA GLU A 209 -29.81 23.83 1.52
C GLU A 209 -29.33 22.45 1.07
N ALA A 210 -29.80 21.97 -0.09
CA ALA A 210 -29.35 20.70 -0.67
C ALA A 210 -27.84 20.72 -0.97
N LEU A 211 -27.31 21.82 -1.51
CA LEU A 211 -25.87 21.97 -1.74
C LEU A 211 -25.09 21.96 -0.41
N SER A 212 -25.60 22.63 0.63
CA SER A 212 -25.00 22.62 1.96
C SER A 212 -24.96 21.20 2.49
N LEU A 213 -26.08 20.48 2.48
CA LEU A 213 -26.19 19.11 2.99
C LEU A 213 -25.20 18.15 2.33
N ILE A 214 -25.01 18.25 1.01
CA ILE A 214 -24.03 17.42 0.28
C ILE A 214 -22.59 17.77 0.67
N THR A 215 -22.33 19.04 1.02
CA THR A 215 -20.98 19.59 1.21
C THR A 215 -20.54 19.79 2.65
N ASP A 216 -21.48 19.74 3.58
CA ASP A 216 -21.24 19.85 5.01
C ASP A 216 -20.50 18.62 5.52
N GLY A 217 -19.47 18.85 6.34
CA GLY A 217 -18.63 17.77 6.86
C GLY A 217 -17.64 17.16 5.86
N MET A 218 -17.57 17.65 4.61
CA MET A 218 -16.60 17.17 3.61
C MET A 218 -15.15 17.39 4.09
N ARG A 219 -14.53 16.33 4.62
CA ARG A 219 -13.07 16.28 4.83
C ARG A 219 -12.41 15.73 3.58
N THR A 220 -12.59 16.39 2.43
CA THR A 220 -12.19 15.85 1.11
C THR A 220 -10.76 15.29 1.05
N ALA A 221 -9.84 15.82 1.84
CA ALA A 221 -8.46 15.31 1.95
C ALA A 221 -8.35 13.89 2.53
N SER A 222 -9.26 13.47 3.42
CA SER A 222 -9.24 12.15 4.06
C SER A 222 -10.19 11.14 3.45
N MET A 223 -11.06 11.56 2.52
CA MET A 223 -12.07 10.69 1.90
C MET A 223 -11.45 9.71 0.92
N ASP A 224 -12.02 8.51 0.88
CA ASP A 224 -11.65 7.48 -0.08
C ASP A 224 -12.32 7.70 -1.45
N LEU A 225 -11.96 6.85 -2.43
CA LEU A 225 -12.47 7.00 -3.79
C LEU A 225 -13.98 6.75 -3.91
N ALA A 226 -14.54 5.85 -3.09
CA ALA A 226 -15.96 5.53 -3.13
C ALA A 226 -16.79 6.70 -2.61
N GLU A 227 -16.39 7.27 -1.47
CA GLU A 227 -17.06 8.44 -0.88
C GLU A 227 -16.98 9.66 -1.84
N LEU A 228 -15.82 9.87 -2.48
CA LEU A 228 -15.67 10.94 -3.49
C LEU A 228 -16.57 10.74 -4.70
N ARG A 229 -16.79 9.48 -5.13
CA ARG A 229 -17.70 9.14 -6.23
C ARG A 229 -19.15 9.42 -5.88
N GLU A 230 -19.58 9.02 -4.70
CA GLU A 230 -20.95 9.24 -4.22
C GLU A 230 -21.27 10.73 -4.14
N ILE A 231 -20.37 11.52 -3.55
CA ILE A 231 -20.50 12.98 -3.49
C ILE A 231 -20.59 13.58 -4.88
N TYR A 232 -19.69 13.19 -5.79
CA TYR A 232 -19.69 13.75 -7.13
C TYR A 232 -21.00 13.43 -7.86
N SER A 233 -21.50 12.19 -7.72
CA SER A 233 -22.80 11.80 -8.27
C SER A 233 -23.94 12.67 -7.72
N ALA A 234 -23.97 12.90 -6.41
CA ALA A 234 -24.98 13.75 -5.78
C ALA A 234 -24.93 15.20 -6.30
N LEU A 235 -23.73 15.75 -6.48
CA LEU A 235 -23.55 17.10 -7.05
C LEU A 235 -23.98 17.17 -8.52
N VAL A 236 -23.70 16.14 -9.32
CA VAL A 236 -24.16 16.08 -10.71
C VAL A 236 -25.70 16.09 -10.77
N SER A 237 -26.37 15.26 -9.97
CA SER A 237 -27.84 15.24 -9.90
C SER A 237 -28.42 16.56 -9.40
N LEU A 238 -27.80 17.22 -8.42
CA LEU A 238 -28.22 18.55 -7.98
C LEU A 238 -28.04 19.59 -9.07
N LYS A 239 -26.90 19.55 -9.79
CA LYS A 239 -26.62 20.48 -10.89
C LYS A 239 -27.67 20.37 -11.99
N GLU A 240 -28.04 19.16 -12.40
CA GLU A 240 -29.09 18.97 -13.41
C GLU A 240 -30.42 19.58 -12.98
N ARG A 241 -30.82 19.42 -11.71
CA ARG A 241 -32.05 20.04 -11.18
C ARG A 241 -31.98 21.57 -11.18
N VAL A 242 -30.85 22.12 -10.77
CA VAL A 242 -30.61 23.58 -10.71
C VAL A 242 -30.61 24.20 -12.12
N ASP A 243 -29.88 23.60 -13.06
CA ASP A 243 -29.78 24.08 -14.44
C ASP A 243 -31.15 24.01 -15.13
N ASN A 244 -31.92 22.93 -14.92
CA ASN A 244 -33.28 22.79 -15.46
C ASN A 244 -34.25 23.83 -14.89
N ALA A 245 -34.17 24.11 -13.59
CA ALA A 245 -34.98 25.16 -12.97
C ALA A 245 -34.64 26.54 -13.56
N PHE A 246 -33.35 26.83 -13.72
CA PHE A 246 -32.87 28.09 -14.29
C PHE A 246 -33.31 28.27 -15.74
N LEU A 247 -33.20 27.23 -16.56
CA LEU A 247 -33.66 27.27 -17.95
C LEU A 247 -35.17 27.54 -18.03
N ARG A 248 -35.98 26.86 -17.21
CA ARG A 248 -37.44 27.07 -17.19
C ARG A 248 -37.80 28.49 -16.77
N ALA A 249 -37.18 28.98 -15.71
CA ALA A 249 -37.48 30.30 -15.16
C ALA A 249 -37.01 31.44 -16.08
N SER A 250 -35.84 31.29 -16.71
CA SER A 250 -35.33 32.27 -17.69
C SER A 250 -36.22 32.35 -18.95
N HIS A 251 -36.72 31.22 -19.45
CA HIS A 251 -37.70 31.23 -20.55
C HIS A 251 -38.99 31.97 -20.18
N GLN A 252 -39.52 31.74 -18.98
CA GLN A 252 -40.73 32.43 -18.50
C GLN A 252 -40.50 33.92 -18.30
N HIS A 253 -39.35 34.30 -17.75
CA HIS A 253 -38.95 35.69 -17.53
C HIS A 253 -38.82 36.47 -18.86
N ASN A 254 -38.17 35.88 -19.86
CA ASN A 254 -38.02 36.50 -21.19
C ASN A 254 -39.36 36.64 -21.95
N MET A 255 -40.32 35.75 -21.69
CA MET A 255 -41.65 35.81 -22.32
C MET A 255 -42.60 36.81 -21.63
N ASN A 256 -42.24 37.37 -20.47
CA ASN A 256 -43.08 38.30 -19.73
C ASN A 256 -42.26 39.47 -19.11
N PRO A 257 -41.71 40.38 -19.95
CA PRO A 257 -40.79 41.43 -19.50
C PRO A 257 -41.40 42.52 -18.58
N GLN A 258 -42.71 42.47 -18.31
CA GLN A 258 -43.48 43.53 -17.65
C GLN A 258 -43.49 43.50 -16.10
N ARG A 259 -42.58 42.76 -15.44
CA ARG A 259 -42.52 42.73 -13.95
C ARG A 259 -41.30 43.43 -13.33
N GLY A 260 -40.38 43.98 -14.12
CA GLY A 260 -39.18 44.66 -13.64
C GLY A 260 -39.26 46.18 -13.68
N SER A 261 -40.26 46.80 -13.04
CA SER A 261 -40.17 48.23 -12.67
C SER A 261 -41.18 48.55 -11.56
N LYS A 262 -40.73 48.48 -10.31
CA LYS A 262 -41.20 49.30 -9.20
C LYS A 262 -40.10 49.34 -8.13
#